data_AF-A0A1E1W7R2-F1
#
_entry.id   AF-A0A1E1W7R2-F1
#
_cell.length_a   1.000
_cell.length_b   1.000
_cell.length_c   1.000
_cell.angle_alpha   90.00
_cell.angle_beta   90.00
_cell.angle_gamma   90.00
#
_symmetry.space_group_name_H-M   'P 1'
#
loop_
_entity.id
_entity.type
_entity.pdbx_description
1 polymer ?
#
loop_
_entity_poly.entity_id
_entity_poly.type
_entity_poly.pdbx_seq_one_letter_code
_entity_poly.pdbx_strand_id
1 'polypeptide(L)'
;MKKERTGDNCRPFKLAHQILSLTGISFERRSIIGFVELTVVPLKDNLRYIRLNAKQCRIYRVCLNDQYEANFQYCDPFLDICQADPNARSLEMFSQCHLQAAQKIDPDHNSGELHIQVPEDAAHLVGEGRGLRIGIEFSLESPQGG
;
A
#
# COMPACT_ATOMS: atom_id res chain seq x y z
N MET A 1 -22.42 6.12 -22.32
CA MET A 1 -22.55 6.23 -20.85
C MET A 1 -21.20 5.89 -20.22
N LYS A 2 -20.62 6.79 -19.42
CA LYS A 2 -19.41 6.46 -18.65
C LYS A 2 -19.82 5.47 -17.55
N LYS A 3 -19.22 4.28 -17.50
CA LYS A 3 -19.42 3.34 -16.38
C LYS A 3 -19.10 4.07 -15.07
N GLU A 4 -19.98 3.97 -14.08
CA GLU A 4 -19.69 4.44 -12.73
C GLU A 4 -18.44 3.74 -12.21
N ARG A 5 -17.53 4.52 -11.65
CA ARG A 5 -16.34 4.05 -10.97
C ARG A 5 -16.75 3.60 -9.57
N THR A 6 -17.06 2.32 -9.43
CA THR A 6 -17.17 1.66 -8.12
C THR A 6 -15.79 1.17 -7.68
N GLY A 7 -15.57 0.99 -6.37
CA GLY A 7 -14.29 0.50 -5.83
C GLY A 7 -13.80 -0.80 -6.51
N ASP A 8 -14.73 -1.67 -6.91
CA ASP A 8 -14.48 -2.90 -7.67
C ASP A 8 -13.86 -2.71 -9.06
N ASN A 9 -13.99 -1.52 -9.65
CA ASN A 9 -13.53 -1.19 -11.00
C ASN A 9 -12.42 -0.13 -11.05
N CYS A 10 -12.10 0.49 -9.92
CA CYS A 10 -11.08 1.54 -9.84
C CYS A 10 -9.66 0.98 -9.76
N ARG A 11 -9.49 -0.16 -9.10
CA ARG A 11 -8.19 -0.81 -8.90
C ARG A 11 -7.85 -1.68 -10.11
N PRO A 12 -6.59 -1.69 -10.57
CA PRO A 12 -6.16 -2.52 -11.70
C PRO A 12 -5.84 -3.97 -11.30
N PHE A 13 -6.20 -4.39 -10.08
CA PHE A 13 -6.07 -5.75 -9.57
C PHE A 13 -7.13 -6.02 -8.48
N LYS A 14 -7.38 -7.30 -8.20
CA LYS A 14 -8.18 -7.76 -7.05
C LYS A 14 -7.34 -8.58 -6.09
N LEU A 15 -7.64 -8.52 -4.80
CA LEU A 15 -7.06 -9.44 -3.83
C LEU A 15 -7.85 -10.75 -3.84
N ALA A 16 -7.16 -11.88 -4.05
CA ALA A 16 -7.77 -13.21 -4.07
C ALA A 16 -7.49 -14.00 -2.80
N HIS A 17 -6.30 -13.85 -2.21
CA HIS A 17 -5.92 -14.54 -1.00
C HIS A 17 -4.90 -13.74 -0.18
N GLN A 18 -4.86 -13.98 1.13
CA GLN A 18 -3.92 -13.34 2.05
C GLN A 18 -3.50 -14.35 3.12
N ILE A 19 -2.19 -14.43 3.36
CA ILE A 19 -1.58 -15.17 4.45
C ILE A 19 -0.80 -14.17 5.30
N LEU A 20 -1.04 -14.18 6.61
CA LEU A 20 -0.34 -13.34 7.57
C LEU A 20 0.41 -14.24 8.56
N SER A 21 1.68 -13.94 8.78
CA SER A 21 2.52 -14.61 9.79
C SER A 21 3.15 -13.55 10.69
N LEU A 22 2.82 -13.59 11.98
CA LEU A 22 3.43 -12.74 13.00
C LEU A 22 4.44 -13.59 13.76
N THR A 23 5.72 -13.31 13.58
CA THR A 23 6.81 -14.16 14.08
C THR A 23 7.47 -13.60 15.34
N GLY A 24 7.41 -12.28 15.54
CA GLY A 24 7.97 -11.62 16.71
C GLY A 24 7.00 -10.63 17.33
N ILE A 25 6.36 -10.99 18.44
CA ILE A 25 5.52 -10.08 19.22
C ILE A 25 6.25 -9.77 20.53
N SER A 26 6.62 -8.51 20.74
CA SER A 26 7.26 -8.05 21.97
C SER A 26 6.37 -7.05 22.69
N PHE A 27 5.92 -7.41 23.89
CA PHE A 27 5.16 -6.51 24.76
C PHE A 27 6.04 -5.42 25.37
N GLU A 28 7.28 -5.76 25.73
CA GLU A 28 8.24 -4.81 26.29
C GLU A 28 8.60 -3.71 25.29
N ARG A 29 8.94 -4.10 24.04
CA ARG A 29 9.28 -3.16 22.97
C ARG A 29 8.06 -2.59 22.25
N ARG A 30 6.86 -3.10 22.57
CA ARG A 30 5.60 -2.78 21.88
C ARG A 30 5.74 -2.89 20.37
N SER A 31 6.33 -4.01 19.92
CA SER A 31 6.67 -4.21 18.52
C SER A 31 6.16 -5.53 17.98
N ILE A 32 5.80 -5.55 16.70
CA ILE A 32 5.40 -6.74 15.96
C ILE A 32 6.29 -6.84 14.73
N ILE A 33 6.85 -8.02 14.47
CA ILE A 33 7.54 -8.36 13.23
C ILE A 33 6.72 -9.44 12.53
N GLY A 34 6.51 -9.26 11.23
CA GLY A 34 5.71 -10.18 10.47
C GLY A 34 6.02 -10.19 8.99
N PHE A 35 5.34 -11.12 8.34
CA PHE A 35 5.34 -11.31 6.90
C PHE A 35 3.90 -11.47 6.43
N VAL A 36 3.56 -10.84 5.32
CA VAL A 36 2.28 -11.06 4.64
C VAL A 36 2.54 -11.51 3.21
N GLU A 37 1.85 -12.55 2.78
CA GLU A 37 1.76 -12.94 1.37
C GLU A 37 0.36 -12.56 0.86
N LEU A 38 0.30 -11.76 -0.20
CA LEU A 38 -0.92 -11.39 -0.89
C LEU A 38 -0.94 -12.07 -2.26
N THR A 39 -2.00 -12.82 -2.56
CA THR A 39 -2.26 -13.24 -3.94
C THR A 39 -3.17 -12.20 -4.59
N VAL A 40 -2.61 -11.42 -5.51
CA VAL A 40 -3.37 -10.45 -6.31
C VAL A 40 -3.63 -11.00 -7.71
N VAL A 41 -4.76 -10.64 -8.28
CA VAL A 41 -5.15 -10.98 -9.65
C VAL A 41 -5.23 -9.69 -10.45
N PRO A 42 -4.27 -9.40 -11.34
CA PRO A 42 -4.32 -8.26 -12.23
C PRO A 42 -5.57 -8.29 -13.11
N LEU A 43 -6.16 -7.11 -13.33
CA LEU A 43 -7.28 -6.91 -14.25
C LEU A 43 -6.82 -6.36 -15.60
N LYS A 44 -5.51 -6.25 -15.80
CA LYS A 44 -4.85 -5.78 -17.02
C LYS A 44 -3.50 -6.46 -17.16
N ASP A 45 -3.09 -6.76 -18.39
CA ASP A 45 -1.79 -7.38 -18.69
C ASP A 45 -0.58 -6.48 -18.41
N ASN A 46 -0.78 -5.17 -18.26
CA ASN A 46 0.30 -4.19 -18.12
C ASN A 46 0.34 -3.53 -16.74
N LEU A 47 -0.03 -4.25 -15.68
CA LEU A 47 0.06 -3.76 -14.30
C LEU A 47 1.54 -3.52 -13.93
N ARG A 48 1.93 -2.24 -13.82
CA ARG A 48 3.31 -1.84 -13.45
C ARG A 48 3.47 -1.47 -11.98
N TYR A 49 2.38 -1.07 -11.33
CA TYR A 49 2.40 -0.59 -9.96
C TYR A 49 1.27 -1.23 -9.17
N ILE A 50 1.60 -1.72 -7.98
CA ILE A 50 0.65 -2.22 -6.99
C ILE A 50 0.68 -1.24 -5.82
N ARG A 51 -0.48 -0.71 -5.45
CA ARG A 51 -0.61 0.30 -4.40
C ARG A 51 -1.43 -0.26 -3.24
N LEU A 52 -0.83 -0.28 -2.05
CA LEU A 52 -1.39 -0.85 -0.83
C LEU A 52 -1.40 0.19 0.29
N ASN A 53 -2.25 0.00 1.29
CA ASN A 53 -2.22 0.80 2.51
C ASN A 53 -1.51 -0.02 3.59
N ALA A 54 -0.62 0.63 4.34
CA ALA A 54 0.30 0.04 5.31
C ALA A 54 0.66 1.04 6.41
N LYS A 55 -0.36 1.73 6.95
CA LYS A 55 -0.18 2.77 7.96
C LYS A 55 0.57 2.26 9.19
N GLN A 56 1.49 3.05 9.72
CA GLN A 56 2.34 2.71 10.87
C GLN A 56 3.23 1.47 10.69
N CYS A 57 3.36 0.95 9.47
CA CYS A 57 4.26 -0.14 9.16
C CYS A 57 5.62 0.38 8.69
N ARG A 58 6.68 -0.28 9.13
CA ARG A 58 7.99 -0.18 8.50
C ARG A 58 8.15 -1.37 7.56
N ILE A 59 8.33 -1.10 6.27
CA ILE A 59 8.50 -2.13 5.24
C ILE A 59 10.00 -2.41 5.09
N TYR A 60 10.38 -3.68 5.18
CA TYR A 60 11.77 -4.11 5.05
C TYR A 60 12.08 -4.64 3.66
N ARG A 61 11.18 -5.46 3.10
CA ARG A 61 11.38 -6.13 1.82
C ARG A 61 10.06 -6.43 1.15
N VAL A 62 10.03 -6.35 -0.17
CA VAL A 62 8.90 -6.77 -1.00
C VAL A 62 9.41 -7.72 -2.09
N CYS A 63 8.78 -8.87 -2.27
CA CYS A 63 9.12 -9.82 -3.32
C CYS A 63 7.89 -10.28 -4.11
N LEU A 64 8.08 -10.57 -5.39
CA LEU A 64 7.07 -11.18 -6.26
C LEU A 64 7.40 -12.66 -6.46
N ASN A 65 6.42 -13.54 -6.19
CA ASN A 65 6.53 -15.00 -6.29
C ASN A 65 7.77 -15.57 -5.58
N ASP A 66 8.20 -14.96 -4.47
CA ASP A 66 9.39 -15.34 -3.68
C ASP A 66 10.74 -15.25 -4.43
N GLN A 67 10.74 -14.76 -5.67
CA GLN A 67 11.90 -14.79 -6.57
C GLN A 67 12.42 -13.41 -6.94
N TYR A 68 11.53 -12.46 -7.19
CA TYR A 68 11.89 -11.15 -7.71
C TYR A 68 11.71 -10.09 -6.63
N GLU A 69 12.80 -9.52 -6.15
CA GLU A 69 12.72 -8.39 -5.22
C GLU A 69 12.19 -7.16 -5.96
N ALA A 70 11.20 -6.50 -5.36
CA ALA A 70 10.52 -5.37 -5.96
C ALA A 70 10.89 -4.07 -5.25
N ASN A 71 11.20 -3.05 -6.05
CA ASN A 71 11.37 -1.69 -5.53
C ASN A 71 10.03 -1.19 -5.00
N PHE A 72 10.09 -0.47 -3.88
CA PHE A 72 8.90 0.15 -3.31
C PHE A 72 9.19 1.54 -2.75
N GLN A 73 8.13 2.34 -2.67
CA GLN A 73 8.12 3.62 -1.96
C GLN A 73 7.01 3.59 -0.92
N TYR A 74 7.33 4.03 0.30
CA TYR A 74 6.37 4.20 1.38
C TYR A 74 6.21 5.68 1.71
N CYS A 75 4.97 6.16 1.82
CA CYS A 75 4.66 7.52 2.21
C CYS A 75 3.30 7.58 2.92
N ASP A 76 3.28 8.06 4.17
CA ASP A 76 2.06 8.39 4.89
C ASP A 76 1.88 9.92 4.92
N PRO A 77 0.97 10.49 4.09
CA PRO A 77 0.74 11.92 4.03
C PRO A 77 0.03 12.48 5.27
N PHE A 78 -0.45 11.64 6.20
CA PHE A 78 -1.06 12.09 7.45
C PHE A 78 -0.05 12.42 8.54
N LEU A 79 1.21 12.02 8.37
CA LEU A 79 2.27 12.39 9.32
C LEU A 79 2.56 13.90 9.30
N ASP A 80 2.33 14.56 8.17
CA ASP A 80 2.54 16.00 8.01
C ASP A 80 1.58 16.62 6.99
N ILE A 81 0.32 16.80 7.40
CA ILE A 81 -0.78 17.26 6.55
C ILE A 81 -0.55 18.66 5.99
N CYS A 82 -0.01 19.57 6.81
CA CYS A 82 0.20 20.98 6.44
C CYS A 82 1.67 21.34 6.19
N GLN A 83 2.59 20.37 6.21
CA GLN A 83 4.01 20.58 5.90
C GLN A 83 4.66 21.68 6.76
N ALA A 84 4.24 21.77 8.02
CA ALA A 84 4.59 22.85 8.95
C ALA A 84 4.40 24.28 8.39
N ASP A 85 3.51 24.49 7.41
CA ASP A 85 3.24 25.83 6.85
C ASP A 85 2.66 26.75 7.93
N PRO A 86 3.37 27.83 8.32
CA PRO A 86 2.92 28.74 9.36
C PRO A 86 1.63 29.47 9.01
N ASN A 87 1.26 29.54 7.71
CA ASN A 87 0.03 30.15 7.24
C ASN A 87 -1.17 29.18 7.24
N ALA A 88 -0.95 27.88 7.43
CA ALA A 88 -2.00 26.86 7.41
C ALA A 88 -2.69 26.66 8.76
N ARG A 89 -2.93 27.75 9.52
CA ARG A 89 -3.55 27.70 10.85
C ARG A 89 -5.08 27.79 10.85
N SER A 90 -5.69 28.10 9.70
CA SER A 90 -7.15 28.13 9.60
C SER A 90 -7.73 26.72 9.46
N LEU A 91 -8.93 26.52 10.01
CA LEU A 91 -9.65 25.25 9.90
C LEU A 91 -9.93 24.91 8.43
N GLU A 92 -10.26 25.91 7.61
CA GLU A 92 -10.54 25.75 6.19
C GLU A 92 -9.31 25.22 5.45
N MET A 93 -8.13 25.77 5.72
CA MET A 93 -6.88 25.32 5.08
C MET A 93 -6.51 23.91 5.54
N PHE A 94 -6.57 23.64 6.85
CA PHE A 94 -6.31 22.29 7.38
C PHE A 94 -7.28 21.26 6.78
N SER A 95 -8.57 21.58 6.70
CA SER A 95 -9.59 20.71 6.12
C SER A 95 -9.29 20.35 4.67
N GLN A 96 -8.86 21.33 3.87
CA GLN A 96 -8.45 21.10 2.48
C GLN A 96 -7.18 20.23 2.39
N CYS A 97 -6.14 20.54 3.17
CA CYS A 97 -4.91 19.74 3.21
C CYS A 97 -5.18 18.29 3.67
N HIS A 98 -6.02 18.12 4.69
CA HIS A 98 -6.42 16.81 5.20
C HIS A 98 -7.17 16.00 4.14
N LEU A 99 -8.11 16.63 3.42
CA LEU A 99 -8.81 15.96 2.31
C LEU A 99 -7.84 15.54 1.20
N GLN A 100 -6.88 16.40 0.85
CA GLN A 100 -5.85 16.05 -0.14
C GLN A 100 -4.96 14.89 0.32
N ALA A 101 -4.57 14.86 1.60
CA ALA A 101 -3.83 13.74 2.18
C ALA A 101 -4.63 12.43 2.10
N ALA A 102 -5.93 12.48 2.43
CA ALA A 102 -6.83 11.33 2.30
C ALA A 102 -6.89 10.81 0.87
N GLN A 103 -7.08 11.69 -0.12
CA GLN A 103 -7.15 11.33 -1.55
C GLN A 103 -5.85 10.69 -2.07
N LYS A 104 -4.68 11.09 -1.54
CA LYS A 104 -3.37 10.53 -1.91
C LYS A 104 -3.16 9.09 -1.45
N ILE A 105 -3.97 8.59 -0.53
CA ILE A 105 -3.94 7.18 -0.08
C ILE A 105 -5.26 6.46 -0.31
N ASP A 106 -6.19 7.10 -1.01
CA ASP A 106 -7.51 6.56 -1.26
C ASP A 106 -7.43 5.42 -2.30
N PRO A 107 -7.79 4.19 -1.91
CA PRO A 107 -7.77 3.05 -2.82
C PRO A 107 -8.71 3.21 -4.03
N ASP A 108 -9.80 3.97 -3.91
CA ASP A 108 -10.75 4.20 -5.00
C ASP A 108 -10.20 5.15 -6.06
N HIS A 109 -9.13 5.89 -5.73
CA HIS A 109 -8.34 6.68 -6.67
C HIS A 109 -7.15 5.90 -7.24
N ASN A 110 -7.11 4.58 -7.03
CA ASN A 110 -5.95 3.73 -7.27
C ASN A 110 -4.70 4.29 -6.57
N SER A 111 -4.85 4.83 -5.35
CA SER A 111 -3.75 5.35 -4.55
C SER A 111 -3.43 4.42 -3.38
N GLY A 112 -2.43 4.79 -2.57
CA GLY A 112 -2.05 4.07 -1.36
C GLY A 112 -0.76 4.60 -0.75
N GLU A 113 -0.41 4.10 0.42
CA GLU A 113 0.80 4.49 1.17
C GLU A 113 2.05 3.75 0.65
N LEU A 114 1.89 2.49 0.26
CA LEU A 114 2.95 1.63 -0.25
C LEU A 114 2.79 1.43 -1.75
N HIS A 115 3.76 1.92 -2.53
CA HIS A 115 3.81 1.84 -3.98
C HIS A 115 4.88 0.82 -4.36
N ILE A 116 4.46 -0.33 -4.84
CA ILE A 116 5.35 -1.42 -5.27
C ILE A 116 5.45 -1.36 -6.80
N GLN A 117 6.67 -1.25 -7.31
CA GLN A 117 6.94 -1.30 -8.74
C GLN A 117 7.21 -2.75 -9.15
N VAL A 118 6.50 -3.23 -10.17
CA VAL A 118 6.78 -4.55 -10.77
C VAL A 118 8.13 -4.46 -11.49
N PRO A 119 9.13 -5.28 -11.13
CA PRO A 119 10.41 -5.35 -11.82
C PRO A 119 10.26 -5.72 -13.30
N GLU A 120 11.15 -5.21 -14.16
CA GLU A 120 11.07 -5.46 -15.62
C GLU A 120 11.28 -6.94 -15.96
N ASP A 121 12.18 -7.60 -15.25
CA ASP A 121 12.44 -9.04 -15.36
C ASP A 121 11.27 -9.89 -14.83
N ALA A 122 10.44 -9.35 -13.94
CA ALA A 122 9.21 -9.98 -13.44
C ALA A 122 7.95 -9.65 -14.28
N ALA A 123 8.04 -8.80 -15.29
CA ALA A 123 6.86 -8.32 -16.04
C ALA A 123 6.07 -9.47 -16.70
N HIS A 124 6.75 -10.54 -17.09
CA HIS A 124 6.15 -11.75 -17.67
C HIS A 124 5.25 -12.55 -16.69
N LEU A 125 5.32 -12.26 -15.39
CA LEU A 125 4.45 -12.85 -14.38
C LEU A 125 3.08 -12.16 -14.33
N VAL A 126 3.00 -10.91 -14.77
CA VAL A 126 1.76 -10.14 -14.83
C VAL A 126 0.95 -10.58 -16.04
N GLY A 127 -0.30 -10.98 -15.80
CA GLY A 127 -1.27 -11.28 -16.85
C GLY A 127 -2.68 -11.13 -16.29
N GLU A 128 -3.61 -10.67 -17.12
CA GLU A 128 -5.01 -10.52 -16.74
C GLU A 128 -5.57 -11.87 -16.27
N GLY A 129 -6.17 -11.89 -15.08
CA GLY A 129 -6.72 -13.11 -14.48
C GLY A 129 -5.70 -14.08 -13.88
N ARG A 130 -4.39 -13.84 -14.02
CA ARG A 130 -3.34 -14.70 -13.46
C ARG A 130 -2.94 -14.24 -12.06
N GLY A 131 -2.91 -15.16 -11.10
CA GLY A 131 -2.45 -14.87 -9.75
C GLY A 131 -0.97 -14.47 -9.69
N LEU A 132 -0.68 -13.38 -8.98
CA LEU A 132 0.65 -12.88 -8.65
C LEU A 132 0.78 -12.84 -7.12
N ARG A 133 1.77 -13.54 -6.56
CA ARG A 133 2.04 -13.51 -5.12
C ARG A 133 2.99 -12.37 -4.79
N ILE A 134 2.67 -11.63 -3.74
CA ILE A 134 3.45 -10.52 -3.23
C ILE A 134 3.77 -10.81 -1.77
N GLY A 135 5.04 -11.08 -1.47
CA GLY A 135 5.53 -11.21 -0.11
C GLY A 135 6.02 -9.86 0.41
N ILE A 136 5.62 -9.49 1.63
CA ILE A 136 6.01 -8.23 2.26
C ILE A 136 6.47 -8.52 3.69
N GLU A 137 7.73 -8.19 3.98
CA GLU A 137 8.29 -8.24 5.34
C GLU A 137 8.13 -6.87 5.99
N PHE A 138 7.59 -6.83 7.20
CA PHE A 138 7.27 -5.59 7.87
C PHE A 138 7.44 -5.69 9.39
N SER A 139 7.47 -4.52 10.03
CA SER A 139 7.23 -4.39 11.47
C SER A 139 6.29 -3.25 11.79
N LEU A 140 5.75 -3.31 13.01
CA LEU A 140 5.14 -2.19 13.70
C LEU A 140 5.97 -1.92 14.95
N GLU A 141 6.31 -0.65 15.18
CA GLU A 141 7.10 -0.22 16.34
C GLU A 141 6.31 0.83 17.11
N SER A 142 5.94 0.54 18.36
CA SER A 142 5.11 1.42 19.20
C SER A 142 3.87 1.97 18.48
N PRO A 143 3.01 1.12 17.88
CA PRO A 143 1.85 1.57 17.13
C PRO A 143 0.93 2.42 18.00
N GLN A 144 0.44 3.54 17.43
CA GLN A 144 -0.43 4.47 18.14
C GLN A 144 -1.92 4.17 17.94
N GLY A 145 -2.24 3.30 16.98
CA GLY A 145 -3.59 2.85 16.66
C GLY A 145 -3.57 1.55 15.86
N GLY A 146 -4.76 0.99 15.60
CA GLY A 146 -4.97 -0.20 14.79
C GLY A 146 -6.17 -0.05 13.87
#